data_AF-A0A0D6QW91-F1
#
_entry.id   AF-A0A0D6QW91-F1
#
_cell.length_a   1.000
_cell.length_b   1.000
_cell.length_c   1.000
_cell.angle_alpha   90.00
_cell.angle_beta   90.00
_cell.angle_gamma   90.00
#
_symmetry.space_group_name_H-M   'P 1'
#
loop_
_entity.id
_entity.type
_entity.pdbx_description
1 polymer ?
#
loop_
_entity_poly.entity_id
_entity_poly.type
_entity_poly.pdbx_seq_one_letter_code
_entity_poly.pdbx_strand_id
1 'polypeptide(L)'
;MTPTAAPGLEPAPYMFPPAPQCPKQRKNIQGVTKFWRISMDKQILVLFVAAAALMAAAEGGGFRPWPPRNDTLRNSPELYMSSLKNEGASPYVKMEYHMGPVLTGQTQIFVIWYGKWSAPEKAVLRDFLHSVTAANVTGPSVQQWWSTVQMYTDQTGNNISAITLAGERDDDYSQGKSLTRMTVQQVVKSSLTEHGGSLPVAPKGGLYLVLTARDVAMQDYCRAVCGFHYFTYPSIAGYTLPYAWVGNSGQMCPEVCAYPFAVPSYMGPSARALKAPNGDVGVDGMVSVLAHELAEMSSNPLINAWYAGGDPTAPVEIADLCEGMYGTGAGGGYTGMVSQDRGGATYNLFGVGGRRFLVQWVWSPLLNACTGPNRSDR
;
A
#
# COMPACT_ATOMS: atom_id res chain seq x y z
N MET A 1 -37.05 71.38 -33.40
CA MET A 1 -35.97 70.53 -33.94
C MET A 1 -36.03 69.20 -33.23
N THR A 2 -36.77 68.25 -33.81
CA THR A 2 -36.74 66.83 -33.47
C THR A 2 -35.61 66.16 -34.23
N PRO A 3 -34.91 65.19 -33.61
CA PRO A 3 -34.45 64.02 -34.35
C PRO A 3 -35.09 62.75 -33.78
N THR A 4 -35.98 62.22 -34.63
CA THR A 4 -36.34 60.82 -34.89
C THR A 4 -35.57 59.71 -34.16
N ALA A 5 -36.33 58.85 -33.49
CA ALA A 5 -35.92 57.52 -33.04
C ALA A 5 -35.67 56.57 -34.24
N ALA A 6 -34.59 55.80 -34.16
CA ALA A 6 -34.29 54.69 -35.07
C ALA A 6 -35.05 53.42 -34.65
N PRO A 7 -35.47 52.56 -35.60
CA PRO A 7 -36.27 51.37 -35.31
C PRO A 7 -35.43 50.23 -34.73
N GLY A 8 -36.08 49.39 -33.91
CA GLY A 8 -35.49 48.28 -33.18
C GLY A 8 -34.94 47.17 -34.07
N LEU A 9 -33.84 46.58 -33.60
CA LEU A 9 -33.28 45.31 -34.08
C LEU A 9 -33.59 44.23 -33.04
N GLU A 10 -34.44 43.28 -33.44
CA GLU A 10 -34.60 41.98 -32.77
C GLU A 10 -33.30 41.16 -32.85
N PRO A 11 -32.92 40.41 -31.79
CA PRO A 11 -31.81 39.46 -31.89
C PRO A 11 -32.25 38.20 -32.64
N ALA A 12 -31.55 37.89 -33.73
CA ALA A 12 -31.70 36.63 -34.46
C ALA A 12 -31.29 35.42 -33.58
N PRO A 13 -31.96 34.27 -33.69
CA PRO A 13 -31.60 33.06 -32.94
C PRO A 13 -30.31 32.44 -33.51
N TYR A 14 -29.35 32.16 -32.63
CA TYR A 14 -28.14 31.39 -32.96
C TYR A 14 -28.52 29.95 -33.32
N MET A 15 -28.26 29.57 -34.57
CA MET A 15 -28.48 28.23 -35.12
C MET A 15 -27.20 27.40 -34.93
N PHE A 16 -27.23 26.39 -34.06
CA PHE A 16 -26.15 25.40 -33.94
C PHE A 16 -26.21 24.40 -35.13
N PRO A 17 -25.07 23.96 -35.69
CA PRO A 17 -25.06 22.87 -36.66
C PRO A 17 -25.41 21.53 -36.00
N PRO A 18 -26.07 20.59 -36.73
CA PRO A 18 -26.50 19.31 -36.17
C PRO A 18 -25.33 18.33 -35.97
N ALA A 19 -25.42 17.54 -34.90
CA ALA A 19 -24.53 16.43 -34.60
C ALA A 19 -24.66 15.29 -35.65
N PRO A 20 -23.57 14.57 -35.98
CA PRO A 20 -23.63 13.43 -36.88
C PRO A 20 -24.41 12.26 -36.25
N GLN A 21 -25.34 11.71 -37.02
CA GLN A 21 -26.23 10.61 -36.64
C GLN A 21 -25.50 9.26 -36.70
N CYS A 22 -25.59 8.47 -35.62
CA CYS A 22 -25.32 7.03 -35.65
C CYS A 22 -26.50 6.29 -36.31
N PRO A 23 -26.28 5.38 -37.27
CA PRO A 23 -27.36 4.59 -37.83
C PRO A 23 -27.83 3.53 -36.83
N LYS A 24 -29.13 3.60 -36.48
CA LYS A 24 -29.84 2.53 -35.78
C LYS A 24 -30.19 1.42 -36.76
N GLN A 25 -29.87 0.18 -36.43
CA GLN A 25 -30.72 -0.95 -36.82
C GLN A 25 -31.18 -1.71 -35.58
N ARG A 26 -32.51 -1.69 -35.37
CA ARG A 26 -33.25 -2.68 -34.58
C ARG A 26 -33.56 -3.86 -35.50
N LYS A 27 -33.36 -5.08 -35.02
CA LYS A 27 -34.44 -6.09 -34.92
C LYS A 27 -33.96 -7.24 -34.05
N ASN A 28 -34.82 -7.55 -33.09
CA ASN A 28 -34.78 -8.68 -32.19
C ASN A 28 -35.36 -9.91 -32.91
N ILE A 29 -35.13 -11.10 -32.31
CA ILE A 29 -35.94 -12.34 -32.35
C ILE A 29 -35.24 -13.59 -32.91
N GLN A 30 -35.09 -14.54 -31.98
CA GLN A 30 -35.09 -16.01 -32.05
C GLN A 30 -33.78 -16.76 -32.32
N GLY A 31 -33.47 -17.64 -31.35
CA GLY A 31 -32.20 -18.33 -31.21
C GLY A 31 -32.10 -19.65 -31.95
N VAL A 32 -30.90 -20.22 -32.00
CA VAL A 32 -30.64 -21.62 -32.32
C VAL A 32 -29.34 -22.07 -31.64
N THR A 33 -29.45 -23.12 -30.84
CA THR A 33 -28.36 -23.98 -30.36
C THR A 33 -27.65 -24.71 -31.50
N LYS A 34 -26.30 -24.68 -31.58
CA LYS A 34 -25.42 -25.86 -31.84
C LYS A 34 -23.98 -25.47 -32.23
N PHE A 35 -23.04 -26.05 -31.49
CA PHE A 35 -21.83 -26.74 -31.94
C PHE A 35 -21.22 -26.37 -33.30
N TRP A 36 -19.98 -25.88 -33.26
CA TRP A 36 -19.00 -26.05 -34.34
C TRP A 36 -17.85 -26.95 -33.88
N ARG A 37 -17.79 -28.14 -34.47
CA ARG A 37 -16.57 -28.96 -34.57
C ARG A 37 -15.65 -28.29 -35.58
N ILE A 38 -14.42 -27.99 -35.20
CA ILE A 38 -13.35 -27.65 -36.15
C ILE A 38 -12.57 -28.93 -36.41
N SER A 39 -12.52 -29.32 -37.69
CA SER A 39 -11.68 -30.41 -38.20
C SER A 39 -10.23 -29.92 -38.22
N MET A 40 -9.34 -30.60 -37.49
CA MET A 40 -7.90 -30.34 -37.52
C MET A 40 -7.25 -31.19 -38.60
N ASP A 41 -6.58 -30.54 -39.54
CA ASP A 41 -5.78 -31.16 -40.59
C ASP A 41 -4.60 -31.95 -40.00
N LYS A 42 -4.39 -33.16 -40.53
CA LYS A 42 -3.41 -34.16 -40.07
C LYS A 42 -1.94 -33.69 -40.12
N GLN A 43 -1.65 -32.54 -40.72
CA GLN A 43 -0.29 -31.98 -40.76
C GLN A 43 0.07 -31.19 -39.49
N ILE A 44 -0.91 -30.69 -38.73
CA ILE A 44 -0.66 -29.96 -37.47
C ILE A 44 -0.39 -30.94 -36.31
N LEU A 45 -0.93 -32.15 -36.37
CA LEU A 45 -0.73 -33.17 -35.33
C LEU A 45 0.72 -33.67 -35.26
N VAL A 46 1.43 -33.72 -36.39
CA VAL A 46 2.83 -34.20 -36.43
C VAL A 46 3.78 -33.18 -35.78
N LEU A 47 3.50 -31.88 -35.91
CA LEU A 47 4.30 -30.82 -35.26
C LEU A 47 4.06 -30.75 -33.75
N PHE A 48 2.84 -31.04 -33.27
CA PHE A 48 2.56 -31.09 -31.84
C PHE A 48 3.16 -32.33 -31.15
N VAL A 49 3.21 -33.48 -31.83
CA VAL A 49 3.83 -34.69 -31.26
C VAL A 49 5.37 -34.58 -31.22
N ALA A 50 6.00 -33.93 -32.20
CA ALA A 50 7.44 -33.67 -32.18
C ALA A 50 7.85 -32.68 -31.06
N ALA A 51 7.04 -31.64 -30.80
CA ALA A 51 7.29 -30.71 -29.71
C ALA A 51 7.06 -31.33 -28.32
N ALA A 52 6.10 -32.26 -28.19
CA ALA A 52 5.88 -32.99 -26.95
C ALA A 52 6.98 -34.03 -26.65
N ALA A 53 7.62 -34.59 -27.68
CA ALA A 53 8.74 -35.52 -27.52
C ALA A 53 10.08 -34.85 -27.16
N LEU A 54 10.23 -33.54 -27.41
CA LEU A 54 11.42 -32.75 -27.02
C LEU A 54 11.32 -32.11 -25.62
N MET A 55 10.15 -32.18 -24.96
CA MET A 55 9.97 -31.73 -23.58
C MET A 55 10.02 -32.87 -22.54
N ALA A 56 10.24 -34.11 -22.97
CA ALA A 56 10.33 -35.29 -22.10
C ALA A 56 11.79 -35.74 -21.81
N ALA A 57 12.78 -34.89 -22.08
CA ALA A 57 14.19 -35.18 -21.79
C ALA A 57 14.88 -33.97 -21.12
N ALA A 58 14.43 -33.64 -19.91
CA ALA A 58 15.19 -32.82 -18.97
C ALA A 58 14.74 -33.12 -17.52
N GLU A 59 14.86 -34.37 -17.09
CA GLU A 59 15.02 -34.67 -15.67
C GLU A 59 16.41 -34.22 -15.23
N GLY A 60 16.54 -32.95 -14.89
CA GLY A 60 17.71 -32.36 -14.25
C GLY A 60 17.38 -32.07 -12.79
N GLY A 61 17.74 -32.99 -11.89
CA GLY A 61 17.63 -32.81 -10.45
C GLY A 61 18.43 -31.59 -9.97
N GLY A 62 17.73 -30.51 -9.64
CA GLY A 62 18.28 -29.38 -8.89
C GLY A 62 18.21 -29.61 -7.39
N PHE A 63 18.92 -30.62 -6.88
CA PHE A 63 19.27 -30.69 -5.46
C PHE A 63 20.13 -29.47 -5.13
N ARG A 64 19.62 -28.51 -4.34
CA ARG A 64 20.51 -27.71 -3.50
C ARG A 64 20.73 -28.51 -2.22
N PRO A 65 21.93 -29.04 -1.95
CA PRO A 65 22.18 -29.68 -0.67
C PRO A 65 22.10 -28.59 0.42
N TRP A 66 21.11 -28.68 1.30
CA TRP A 66 21.26 -28.15 2.64
C TRP A 66 22.46 -28.89 3.25
N PRO A 67 23.55 -28.22 3.69
CA PRO A 67 24.56 -28.92 4.47
C PRO A 67 23.90 -29.64 5.66
N PRO A 68 24.36 -30.85 6.02
CA PRO A 68 23.80 -31.59 7.14
C PRO A 68 23.88 -30.74 8.42
N ARG A 69 22.76 -30.60 9.12
CA ARG A 69 22.71 -29.99 10.45
C ARG A 69 23.52 -30.86 11.39
N ASN A 70 24.67 -30.35 11.82
CA ASN A 70 25.34 -30.83 13.02
C ASN A 70 24.64 -30.16 14.22
N ASP A 71 23.97 -30.96 15.05
CA ASP A 71 23.19 -30.53 16.23
C ASP A 71 24.05 -29.97 17.39
N THR A 72 25.26 -29.48 17.11
CA THR A 72 26.18 -28.93 18.12
C THR A 72 26.37 -27.41 18.06
N LEU A 73 25.76 -26.72 17.09
CA LEU A 73 25.91 -25.26 16.91
C LEU A 73 24.76 -24.47 17.53
N ARG A 74 24.55 -24.62 18.85
CA ARG A 74 23.55 -23.80 19.56
C ARG A 74 24.06 -22.40 19.92
N ASN A 75 25.35 -22.10 19.71
CA ASN A 75 26.00 -20.83 20.05
C ASN A 75 27.18 -20.49 19.11
N SER A 76 26.96 -20.31 17.81
CA SER A 76 28.03 -19.88 16.87
C SER A 76 27.71 -18.58 16.11
N PRO A 77 28.67 -17.65 15.96
CA PRO A 77 28.51 -16.36 15.26
C PRO A 77 28.20 -16.44 13.76
N GLU A 78 28.24 -17.62 13.14
CA GLU A 78 28.09 -17.78 11.69
C GLU A 78 26.64 -17.60 11.20
N LEU A 79 25.63 -17.87 12.05
CA LEU A 79 24.23 -17.55 11.74
C LEU A 79 24.01 -16.03 11.65
N TYR A 80 24.74 -15.25 12.46
CA TYR A 80 24.69 -13.79 12.50
C TYR A 80 25.28 -13.16 11.23
N MET A 81 26.38 -13.70 10.69
CA MET A 81 26.97 -13.23 9.43
C MET A 81 26.14 -13.57 8.18
N SER A 82 25.31 -14.62 8.23
CA SER A 82 24.44 -14.99 7.11
C SER A 82 23.24 -14.05 6.93
N SER A 83 22.85 -13.34 7.99
CA SER A 83 21.65 -12.51 8.04
C SER A 83 21.95 -11.04 7.68
N LEU A 84 23.18 -10.55 7.90
CA LEU A 84 23.66 -9.26 7.37
C LEU A 84 23.69 -9.20 5.83
N LYS A 85 23.67 -10.34 5.13
CA LYS A 85 23.69 -10.39 3.65
C LYS A 85 22.49 -9.70 2.99
N ASN A 86 21.38 -9.55 3.71
CA ASN A 86 20.13 -9.02 3.15
C ASN A 86 19.87 -7.55 3.53
N GLU A 87 20.71 -6.96 4.38
CA GLU A 87 20.56 -5.57 4.88
C GLU A 87 21.53 -4.58 4.22
N GLY A 88 22.47 -5.12 3.44
CA GLY A 88 23.52 -4.35 2.79
C GLY A 88 23.00 -3.51 1.64
N ALA A 89 23.80 -2.52 1.26
CA ALA A 89 23.48 -1.70 0.10
C ALA A 89 23.35 -2.57 -1.16
N SER A 90 22.30 -2.37 -1.95
CA SER A 90 22.08 -3.12 -3.19
C SER A 90 22.39 -2.25 -4.41
N PRO A 91 23.43 -2.57 -5.21
CA PRO A 91 23.71 -1.85 -6.45
C PRO A 91 22.69 -2.16 -7.56
N TYR A 92 21.80 -3.13 -7.34
CA TYR A 92 20.78 -3.55 -8.31
C TYR A 92 19.46 -2.80 -8.17
N VAL A 93 19.21 -2.23 -6.98
CA VAL A 93 18.04 -1.39 -6.76
C VAL A 93 18.36 0.02 -7.26
N LYS A 94 17.68 0.42 -8.33
CA LYS A 94 17.77 1.77 -8.89
C LYS A 94 16.52 2.54 -8.50
N MET A 95 16.56 3.18 -7.34
CA MET A 95 15.49 4.08 -6.90
C MET A 95 15.60 5.39 -7.67
N GLU A 96 14.59 5.71 -8.47
CA GLU A 96 14.61 6.84 -9.40
C GLU A 96 13.39 7.73 -9.20
N TYR A 97 13.55 9.02 -9.53
CA TYR A 97 12.47 10.00 -9.53
C TYR A 97 11.95 10.20 -10.95
N HIS A 98 10.65 9.98 -11.13
CA HIS A 98 9.96 9.95 -12.42
C HIS A 98 9.12 11.20 -12.67
N MET A 99 9.48 12.32 -12.05
CA MET A 99 8.90 13.66 -12.26
C MET A 99 7.43 13.83 -11.84
N GLY A 100 6.83 12.84 -11.19
CA GLY A 100 5.52 12.95 -10.55
C GLY A 100 5.53 13.80 -9.27
N PRO A 101 4.37 14.22 -8.78
CA PRO A 101 4.30 14.99 -7.53
C PRO A 101 4.75 14.15 -6.33
N VAL A 102 5.35 14.83 -5.36
CA VAL A 102 5.71 14.30 -4.04
C VAL A 102 5.01 15.17 -2.99
N LEU A 103 4.65 14.62 -1.83
CA LEU A 103 3.96 15.38 -0.80
C LEU A 103 4.90 16.31 -0.04
N THR A 104 5.14 17.48 -0.64
CA THR A 104 5.96 18.56 -0.09
C THR A 104 5.05 19.68 0.48
N GLY A 105 5.52 20.41 1.50
CA GLY A 105 4.72 21.44 2.20
C GLY A 105 3.76 20.88 3.26
N GLN A 106 2.75 21.63 3.74
CA GLN A 106 1.91 21.12 4.84
C GLN A 106 0.98 19.98 4.37
N THR A 107 1.22 18.75 4.85
CA THR A 107 0.39 17.58 4.50
C THR A 107 -0.59 17.22 5.61
N GLN A 108 -1.85 17.07 5.25
CA GLN A 108 -2.99 16.80 6.13
C GLN A 108 -3.56 15.42 5.84
N ILE A 109 -3.71 14.62 6.90
CA ILE A 109 -4.32 13.30 6.86
C ILE A 109 -5.78 13.39 7.31
N PHE A 110 -6.66 12.78 6.54
CA PHE A 110 -8.06 12.61 6.85
C PHE A 110 -8.39 11.13 6.97
N VAL A 111 -8.81 10.68 8.15
CA VAL A 111 -9.08 9.25 8.40
C VAL A 111 -10.57 8.95 8.25
N ILE A 112 -10.88 7.87 7.54
CA ILE A 112 -12.21 7.31 7.37
C ILE A 112 -12.21 5.94 8.05
N TRP A 113 -12.87 5.85 9.21
CA TRP A 113 -13.06 4.63 9.97
C TRP A 113 -14.23 3.85 9.36
N TYR A 114 -13.93 2.91 8.47
CA TYR A 114 -14.95 2.16 7.75
C TYR A 114 -15.31 0.87 8.49
N GLY A 115 -16.54 0.80 8.98
CA GLY A 115 -17.08 -0.33 9.75
C GLY A 115 -17.09 -0.09 11.27
N LYS A 116 -17.32 -1.16 12.05
CA LYS A 116 -17.40 -1.09 13.51
C LYS A 116 -16.02 -1.10 14.15
N TRP A 117 -15.60 0.07 14.61
CA TRP A 117 -14.36 0.28 15.34
C TRP A 117 -14.61 0.53 16.82
N SER A 118 -13.82 -0.10 17.69
CA SER A 118 -13.79 0.25 19.11
C SER A 118 -12.85 1.43 19.37
N ALA A 119 -13.10 2.18 20.45
CA ALA A 119 -12.25 3.30 20.83
C ALA A 119 -10.78 2.90 21.09
N PRO A 120 -10.47 1.75 21.74
CA PRO A 120 -9.09 1.30 21.93
C PRO A 120 -8.36 0.99 20.62
N GLU A 121 -9.02 0.36 19.64
CA GLU A 121 -8.42 0.05 18.34
C GLU A 121 -8.06 1.35 17.59
N LYS A 122 -8.99 2.34 17.55
CA LYS A 122 -8.70 3.65 16.94
C LYS A 122 -7.57 4.39 17.64
N ALA A 123 -7.52 4.32 18.97
CA ALA A 123 -6.51 5.02 19.76
C ALA A 123 -5.08 4.60 19.37
N VAL A 124 -4.83 3.30 19.15
CA VAL A 124 -3.51 2.81 18.72
C VAL A 124 -3.08 3.44 17.39
N LEU A 125 -3.97 3.45 16.40
CA LEU A 125 -3.69 3.97 15.07
C LEU A 125 -3.57 5.51 15.06
N ARG A 126 -4.40 6.21 15.84
CA ARG A 126 -4.24 7.66 16.07
C ARG A 126 -2.92 8.00 16.72
N ASP A 127 -2.56 7.28 17.78
CA ASP A 127 -1.31 7.50 18.48
C ASP A 127 -0.13 7.26 17.54
N PHE A 128 -0.20 6.27 16.65
CA PHE A 128 0.80 6.08 15.60
C PHE A 128 0.91 7.30 14.68
N LEU A 129 -0.20 7.78 14.13
CA LEU A 129 -0.23 8.97 13.26
C LEU A 129 0.32 10.22 13.97
N HIS A 130 -0.04 10.45 15.23
CA HIS A 130 0.51 11.54 16.03
C HIS A 130 2.00 11.39 16.35
N SER A 131 2.50 10.15 16.38
CA SER A 131 3.92 9.86 16.64
C SER A 131 4.84 10.24 15.50
N VAL A 132 4.30 10.38 14.28
CA VAL A 132 5.09 10.78 13.10
C VAL A 132 5.70 12.17 13.25
N THR A 133 4.99 13.09 13.92
CA THR A 133 5.46 14.47 14.14
C THR A 133 5.89 14.75 15.58
N ALA A 134 5.99 13.71 16.42
CA ALA A 134 6.28 13.88 17.83
C ALA A 134 7.79 14.02 18.09
N ALA A 135 8.27 15.27 18.19
CA ALA A 135 9.69 15.57 18.38
C ALA A 135 10.25 15.18 19.78
N ASN A 136 9.40 15.03 20.79
CA ASN A 136 9.82 14.83 22.19
C ASN A 136 9.83 13.36 22.64
N VAL A 137 9.79 12.41 21.71
CA VAL A 137 9.86 10.98 22.02
C VAL A 137 11.32 10.51 21.94
N THR A 138 11.87 10.05 23.06
CA THR A 138 13.24 9.51 23.11
C THR A 138 13.37 8.28 22.21
N GLY A 139 14.42 8.29 21.37
CA GLY A 139 14.64 7.31 20.32
C GLY A 139 14.99 5.89 20.82
N PRO A 140 14.76 4.86 19.99
CA PRO A 140 14.26 4.90 18.60
C PRO A 140 12.77 5.26 18.50
N SER A 141 12.40 6.27 17.70
CA SER A 141 11.01 6.80 17.63
C SER A 141 10.39 6.78 16.23
N VAL A 142 9.05 6.84 16.15
CA VAL A 142 8.32 6.93 14.87
C VAL A 142 8.72 8.16 14.06
N GLN A 143 8.95 9.31 14.72
CA GLN A 143 9.45 10.50 14.05
C GLN A 143 10.85 10.29 13.44
N GLN A 144 11.74 9.60 14.14
CA GLN A 144 13.07 9.27 13.58
C GLN A 144 12.95 8.32 12.39
N TRP A 145 11.99 7.38 12.42
CA TRP A 145 11.70 6.52 11.28
C TRP A 145 11.20 7.35 10.09
N TRP A 146 10.26 8.27 10.32
CA TRP A 146 9.74 9.18 9.29
C TRP A 146 10.83 10.05 8.66
N SER A 147 11.88 10.43 9.40
CA SER A 147 12.98 11.22 8.84
C SER A 147 13.70 10.53 7.66
N THR A 148 13.60 9.19 7.53
CA THR A 148 14.06 8.45 6.35
C THR A 148 13.16 8.71 5.14
N VAL A 149 11.84 8.70 5.34
CA VAL A 149 10.86 9.08 4.31
C VAL A 149 11.10 10.52 3.87
N GLN A 150 11.41 11.43 4.81
CA GLN A 150 11.71 12.82 4.49
C GLN A 150 12.98 13.02 3.65
N MET A 151 13.81 12.00 3.40
CA MET A 151 14.97 12.13 2.50
C MET A 151 14.58 12.26 1.02
N TYR A 152 13.37 11.85 0.66
CA TYR A 152 12.87 11.93 -0.72
C TYR A 152 12.35 13.33 -1.04
N THR A 153 12.55 13.78 -2.29
CA THR A 153 12.28 15.17 -2.71
C THR A 153 11.43 15.26 -3.97
N ASP A 154 10.71 16.38 -4.14
CA ASP A 154 10.10 16.72 -5.43
C ASP A 154 11.14 17.24 -6.44
N GLN A 155 10.67 17.60 -7.65
CA GLN A 155 11.48 18.19 -8.72
C GLN A 155 12.18 19.51 -8.35
N THR A 156 11.72 20.20 -7.29
CA THR A 156 12.30 21.46 -6.80
C THR A 156 13.33 21.24 -5.69
N GLY A 157 13.54 19.99 -5.28
CA GLY A 157 14.42 19.63 -4.18
C GLY A 157 13.78 19.78 -2.80
N ASN A 158 12.47 20.04 -2.71
CA ASN A 158 11.78 20.09 -1.42
C ASN A 158 11.55 18.67 -0.91
N ASN A 159 11.87 18.44 0.35
CA ASN A 159 11.68 17.17 1.03
C ASN A 159 10.20 16.87 1.31
N ILE A 160 9.87 15.58 1.41
CA ILE A 160 8.59 15.13 1.98
C ILE A 160 8.39 15.78 3.34
N SER A 161 7.17 16.23 3.57
CA SER A 161 6.85 17.00 4.75
C SER A 161 6.46 16.19 5.98
N ALA A 162 6.29 16.91 7.08
CA ALA A 162 5.56 16.40 8.24
C ALA A 162 4.08 16.21 7.88
N ILE A 163 3.49 15.13 8.37
CA ILE A 163 2.06 14.82 8.20
C ILE A 163 1.29 15.12 9.49
N THR A 164 0.13 15.76 9.38
CA THR A 164 -0.71 16.06 10.54
C THR A 164 -2.11 15.48 10.36
N LEU A 165 -2.62 14.77 11.37
CA LEU A 165 -4.02 14.34 11.42
C LEU A 165 -4.93 15.58 11.50
N ALA A 166 -5.70 15.83 10.44
CA ALA A 166 -6.50 17.04 10.28
C ALA A 166 -8.01 16.80 10.44
N GLY A 167 -8.48 15.57 10.23
CA GLY A 167 -9.88 15.23 10.40
C GLY A 167 -10.12 13.74 10.39
N GLU A 168 -11.26 13.34 10.96
CA GLU A 168 -11.67 11.95 11.03
C GLU A 168 -13.17 11.84 10.79
N ARG A 169 -13.62 10.71 10.23
CA ARG A 169 -15.04 10.39 10.08
C ARG A 169 -15.29 8.91 10.27
N ASP A 170 -16.40 8.59 10.92
CA ASP A 170 -16.96 7.24 10.95
C ASP A 170 -17.85 6.98 9.73
N ASP A 171 -17.65 5.82 9.11
CA ASP A 171 -18.47 5.32 8.01
C ASP A 171 -19.05 3.95 8.40
N ASP A 172 -20.37 3.91 8.61
CA ASP A 172 -21.09 2.70 9.02
C ASP A 172 -21.48 1.83 7.82
N TYR A 173 -20.46 1.36 7.09
CA TYR A 173 -20.59 0.46 5.93
C TYR A 173 -21.37 1.06 4.75
N SER A 174 -21.09 2.31 4.36
CA SER A 174 -21.78 3.03 3.29
C SER A 174 -21.75 2.31 1.94
N GLN A 175 -20.78 1.42 1.71
CA GLN A 175 -20.63 0.58 0.53
C GLN A 175 -20.76 -0.93 0.85
N GLY A 176 -21.34 -1.28 2.01
CA GLY A 176 -21.48 -2.65 2.49
C GLY A 176 -20.21 -3.24 3.11
N LYS A 177 -20.25 -4.53 3.48
CA LYS A 177 -19.13 -5.24 4.14
C LYS A 177 -18.12 -5.87 3.16
N SER A 178 -18.26 -5.63 1.87
CA SER A 178 -17.36 -6.17 0.85
C SER A 178 -16.97 -5.07 -0.10
N LEU A 179 -15.70 -4.69 -0.03
CA LEU A 179 -15.14 -3.60 -0.82
C LEU A 179 -14.34 -4.12 -2.01
N THR A 180 -14.20 -3.24 -2.99
CA THR A 180 -13.29 -3.33 -4.14
C THR A 180 -12.53 -2.01 -4.21
N ARG A 181 -11.43 -1.95 -4.98
CA ARG A 181 -10.71 -0.67 -5.18
C ARG A 181 -11.64 0.43 -5.72
N MET A 182 -12.65 0.05 -6.50
CA MET A 182 -13.66 0.97 -7.01
C MET A 182 -14.57 1.51 -5.90
N THR A 183 -15.06 0.65 -5.01
CA THR A 183 -15.94 1.09 -3.92
C THR A 183 -15.19 1.84 -2.83
N VAL A 184 -13.88 1.60 -2.63
CA VAL A 184 -13.05 2.45 -1.75
C VAL A 184 -13.04 3.90 -2.24
N GLN A 185 -12.98 4.14 -3.55
CA GLN A 185 -13.10 5.52 -4.08
C GLN A 185 -14.48 6.13 -3.81
N GLN A 186 -15.54 5.32 -3.79
CA GLN A 186 -16.89 5.78 -3.39
C GLN A 186 -16.96 6.09 -1.89
N VAL A 187 -16.26 5.32 -1.04
CA VAL A 187 -16.11 5.63 0.39
C VAL A 187 -15.45 6.99 0.55
N VAL A 188 -14.29 7.21 -0.10
CA VAL A 188 -13.63 8.53 -0.08
C VAL A 188 -14.58 9.62 -0.54
N LYS A 189 -15.24 9.46 -1.69
CA LYS A 189 -16.24 10.41 -2.20
C LYS A 189 -17.31 10.75 -1.17
N SER A 190 -17.96 9.73 -0.58
CA SER A 190 -19.06 9.93 0.39
C SER A 190 -18.61 10.60 1.69
N SER A 191 -17.32 10.53 2.01
CA SER A 191 -16.74 11.18 3.19
C SER A 191 -16.52 12.69 3.01
N LEU A 192 -16.54 13.20 1.77
CA LEU A 192 -16.29 14.60 1.42
C LEU A 192 -17.52 15.48 1.72
N THR A 193 -17.29 16.69 2.22
CA THR A 193 -18.34 17.68 2.56
C THR A 193 -19.31 17.94 1.40
N GLU A 194 -18.82 17.98 0.16
CA GLU A 194 -19.64 18.19 -1.05
C GLU A 194 -20.61 17.05 -1.36
N HIS A 195 -20.43 15.89 -0.70
CA HIS A 195 -21.25 14.70 -0.86
C HIS A 195 -21.99 14.29 0.43
N GLY A 196 -22.18 15.24 1.37
CA GLY A 196 -22.84 14.98 2.66
C GLY A 196 -21.91 14.39 3.73
N GLY A 197 -20.61 14.34 3.41
CA GLY A 197 -19.53 14.01 4.32
C GLY A 197 -19.16 15.14 5.29
N SER A 198 -18.00 15.02 5.93
CA SER A 198 -17.47 16.00 6.87
C SER A 198 -15.99 16.30 6.65
N LEU A 199 -15.34 15.56 5.76
CA LEU A 199 -13.94 15.77 5.42
C LEU A 199 -13.88 16.79 4.28
N PRO A 200 -12.99 17.79 4.35
CA PRO A 200 -12.86 18.77 3.28
C PRO A 200 -12.30 18.12 2.01
N VAL A 201 -12.51 18.76 0.87
CA VAL A 201 -11.80 18.46 -0.38
C VAL A 201 -10.42 19.13 -0.32
N ALA A 202 -9.35 18.34 -0.33
CA ALA A 202 -7.98 18.83 -0.15
C ALA A 202 -7.02 18.30 -1.24
N PRO A 203 -7.13 18.77 -2.49
CA PRO A 203 -6.33 18.26 -3.61
C PRO A 203 -4.85 18.69 -3.55
N LYS A 204 -4.53 19.65 -2.67
CA LYS A 204 -3.16 20.10 -2.40
C LYS A 204 -2.80 19.73 -0.97
N GLY A 205 -1.94 18.73 -0.80
CA GLY A 205 -1.45 18.29 0.50
C GLY A 205 -2.49 17.55 1.36
N GLY A 206 -3.64 17.15 0.82
CA GLY A 206 -4.61 16.31 1.53
C GLY A 206 -4.46 14.84 1.15
N LEU A 207 -4.65 13.97 2.14
CA LEU A 207 -4.49 12.53 2.00
C LEU A 207 -5.57 11.80 2.79
N TYR A 208 -6.24 10.85 2.16
CA TYR A 208 -7.40 10.17 2.75
C TYR A 208 -7.04 8.72 3.11
N LEU A 209 -7.17 8.36 4.38
CA LEU A 209 -6.91 7.01 4.86
C LEU A 209 -8.22 6.28 5.12
N VAL A 210 -8.53 5.24 4.34
CA VAL A 210 -9.66 4.35 4.57
C VAL A 210 -9.19 3.17 5.40
N LEU A 211 -9.52 3.17 6.69
CA LEU A 211 -9.14 2.12 7.62
C LEU A 211 -10.35 1.22 7.87
N THR A 212 -10.28 -0.03 7.43
CA THR A 212 -11.41 -0.96 7.53
C THR A 212 -11.35 -1.81 8.80
N ALA A 213 -12.50 -1.96 9.46
CA ALA A 213 -12.65 -2.83 10.61
C ALA A 213 -12.48 -4.31 10.23
N ARG A 214 -12.21 -5.17 11.23
CA ARG A 214 -11.91 -6.61 11.05
C ARG A 214 -13.02 -7.44 10.38
N ASP A 215 -14.24 -6.92 10.32
CA ASP A 215 -15.39 -7.60 9.73
C ASP A 215 -15.74 -7.12 8.31
N VAL A 216 -14.83 -6.37 7.68
CA VAL A 216 -14.95 -5.90 6.30
C VAL A 216 -14.06 -6.74 5.39
N ALA A 217 -14.65 -7.35 4.37
CA ALA A 217 -13.92 -7.99 3.29
C ALA A 217 -13.48 -6.96 2.26
N MET A 218 -12.32 -7.20 1.65
CA MET A 218 -11.81 -6.41 0.53
C MET A 218 -11.31 -7.36 -0.57
N GLN A 219 -11.56 -7.00 -1.82
CA GLN A 219 -11.05 -7.73 -2.98
C GLN A 219 -9.52 -7.86 -2.90
N ASP A 220 -9.02 -9.09 -3.12
CA ASP A 220 -7.60 -9.47 -3.08
C ASP A 220 -6.89 -9.29 -1.72
N TYR A 221 -7.65 -8.97 -0.67
CA TYR A 221 -7.13 -8.93 0.69
C TYR A 221 -6.58 -10.29 1.10
N CYS A 222 -5.47 -10.29 1.85
CA CYS A 222 -4.78 -11.48 2.33
C CYS A 222 -4.12 -12.35 1.24
N ARG A 223 -4.23 -11.97 -0.04
CA ARG A 223 -3.64 -12.72 -1.15
C ARG A 223 -2.61 -11.91 -1.89
N ALA A 224 -2.98 -10.68 -2.27
CA ALA A 224 -2.11 -9.78 -3.01
C ALA A 224 -1.69 -8.57 -2.16
N VAL A 225 -2.56 -8.12 -1.26
CA VAL A 225 -2.36 -6.86 -0.54
C VAL A 225 -2.85 -6.92 0.90
N CYS A 226 -2.20 -6.17 1.77
CA CYS A 226 -2.63 -5.87 3.14
C CYS A 226 -3.12 -4.43 3.30
N GLY A 227 -2.62 -3.56 2.43
CA GLY A 227 -3.03 -2.19 2.19
C GLY A 227 -2.75 -1.85 0.73
N PHE A 228 -3.18 -0.68 0.29
CA PHE A 228 -2.67 -0.07 -0.93
C PHE A 228 -2.92 1.42 -0.89
N HIS A 229 -2.11 2.18 -1.62
CA HIS A 229 -2.41 3.56 -1.96
C HIS A 229 -2.71 3.73 -3.45
N TYR A 230 -3.47 4.78 -3.75
CA TYR A 230 -3.84 5.18 -5.10
C TYR A 230 -4.38 6.61 -5.08
N PHE A 231 -5.01 7.05 -6.17
CA PHE A 231 -5.72 8.31 -6.23
C PHE A 231 -7.15 8.12 -6.75
N THR A 232 -8.08 8.95 -6.30
CA THR A 232 -9.44 8.92 -6.81
C THR A 232 -9.48 9.39 -8.26
N TYR A 233 -10.35 8.81 -9.08
CA TYR A 233 -10.61 9.35 -10.41
C TYR A 233 -11.61 10.52 -10.35
N PRO A 234 -11.37 11.63 -11.09
CA PRO A 234 -12.34 12.71 -11.18
C PRO A 234 -13.73 12.27 -11.65
N SER A 235 -13.81 11.25 -12.50
CA SER A 235 -15.08 10.64 -12.95
C SER A 235 -15.87 9.95 -11.83
N ILE A 236 -15.22 9.62 -10.71
CA ILE A 236 -15.84 8.99 -9.55
C ILE A 236 -16.07 10.01 -8.45
N ALA A 237 -14.99 10.62 -7.95
CA ALA A 237 -15.01 11.46 -6.76
C ALA A 237 -15.09 12.97 -7.06
N GLY A 238 -15.11 13.38 -8.33
CA GLY A 238 -15.04 14.78 -8.75
C GLY A 238 -13.62 15.36 -8.73
N TYR A 239 -12.69 14.71 -8.03
CA TYR A 239 -11.33 15.18 -7.80
C TYR A 239 -10.31 14.04 -7.92
N THR A 240 -9.06 14.41 -8.20
CA THR A 240 -7.90 13.54 -8.01
C THR A 240 -7.35 13.74 -6.61
N LEU A 241 -7.63 12.81 -5.70
CA LEU A 241 -7.23 12.87 -4.31
C LEU A 241 -6.39 11.62 -3.97
N PRO A 242 -5.16 11.78 -3.45
CA PRO A 242 -4.39 10.66 -2.93
C PRO A 242 -5.13 10.00 -1.76
N TYR A 243 -5.23 8.68 -1.78
CA TYR A 243 -5.80 7.91 -0.69
C TYR A 243 -5.06 6.59 -0.50
N ALA A 244 -5.10 6.07 0.72
CA ALA A 244 -4.74 4.69 0.98
C ALA A 244 -5.86 3.95 1.69
N TRP A 245 -5.86 2.65 1.52
CA TRP A 245 -6.69 1.72 2.26
C TRP A 245 -5.79 0.77 3.06
N VAL A 246 -6.19 0.47 4.29
CA VAL A 246 -5.55 -0.53 5.15
C VAL A 246 -6.61 -1.44 5.76
N GLY A 247 -6.40 -2.75 5.64
CA GLY A 247 -7.28 -3.77 6.19
C GLY A 247 -6.90 -4.23 7.58
N ASN A 248 -7.89 -4.47 8.46
CA ASN A 248 -7.67 -5.17 9.72
C ASN A 248 -7.74 -6.70 9.53
N SER A 249 -6.59 -7.37 9.69
CA SER A 249 -6.44 -8.78 9.32
C SER A 249 -6.82 -9.76 10.42
N GLY A 250 -7.15 -9.25 11.62
CA GLY A 250 -7.26 -10.04 12.84
C GLY A 250 -8.27 -11.20 12.77
N GLN A 251 -9.26 -11.16 11.87
CA GLN A 251 -10.23 -12.25 11.68
C GLN A 251 -10.06 -13.05 10.38
N MET A 252 -9.38 -12.51 9.36
CA MET A 252 -9.41 -13.09 8.01
C MET A 252 -8.09 -13.71 7.58
N CYS A 253 -6.95 -13.18 8.06
CA CYS A 253 -5.60 -13.64 7.68
C CYS A 253 -4.48 -13.00 8.52
N PRO A 254 -4.53 -13.10 9.86
CA PRO A 254 -3.51 -12.46 10.70
C PRO A 254 -2.08 -12.94 10.34
N GLU A 255 -1.93 -14.17 9.83
CA GLU A 255 -0.64 -14.74 9.43
C GLU A 255 -0.02 -14.11 8.18
N VAL A 256 -0.81 -13.42 7.36
CA VAL A 256 -0.32 -12.73 6.16
C VAL A 256 -0.06 -11.27 6.47
N CYS A 257 -1.07 -10.58 7.03
CA CYS A 257 -1.07 -9.12 7.14
C CYS A 257 -0.82 -8.59 8.55
N ALA A 258 -0.61 -9.47 9.54
CA ALA A 258 -0.15 -9.09 10.87
C ALA A 258 1.16 -9.79 11.25
N TYR A 259 1.96 -10.21 10.25
CA TYR A 259 3.34 -10.61 10.50
C TYR A 259 4.12 -9.46 11.16
N PRO A 260 4.95 -9.71 12.19
CA PRO A 260 5.32 -11.00 12.76
C PRO A 260 4.47 -11.43 13.98
N PHE A 261 3.35 -10.76 14.27
CA PHE A 261 2.45 -11.08 15.39
C PHE A 261 1.55 -12.29 15.15
N ALA A 262 1.43 -12.70 13.90
CA ALA A 262 1.00 -14.04 13.54
C ALA A 262 1.91 -14.55 12.42
N VAL A 263 2.18 -15.85 12.41
CA VAL A 263 3.14 -16.46 11.48
C VAL A 263 2.44 -17.56 10.66
N PRO A 264 2.70 -17.64 9.34
CA PRO A 264 2.11 -18.68 8.51
C PRO A 264 2.51 -20.08 8.96
N SER A 265 1.58 -21.03 8.85
CA SER A 265 1.80 -22.43 9.22
C SER A 265 2.92 -23.10 8.42
N TYR A 266 3.16 -22.66 7.18
CA TYR A 266 4.22 -23.19 6.32
C TYR A 266 5.63 -22.83 6.78
N MET A 267 5.82 -21.83 7.65
CA MET A 267 7.15 -21.48 8.20
C MET A 267 7.68 -22.54 9.18
N GLY A 268 6.88 -23.57 9.48
CA GLY A 268 7.28 -24.73 10.26
C GLY A 268 7.19 -24.50 11.78
N PRO A 269 7.39 -25.56 12.57
CA PRO A 269 7.09 -25.58 14.00
C PRO A 269 8.01 -24.69 14.86
N SER A 270 9.16 -24.27 14.31
CA SER A 270 10.10 -23.38 14.97
C SER A 270 9.75 -21.91 14.84
N ALA A 271 8.90 -21.53 13.88
CA ALA A 271 8.42 -20.16 13.76
C ALA A 271 7.46 -19.85 14.91
N ARG A 272 7.70 -18.73 15.60
CA ARG A 272 6.88 -18.28 16.72
C ARG A 272 6.40 -16.86 16.43
N ALA A 273 5.10 -16.67 16.59
CA ALA A 273 4.51 -15.34 16.57
C ALA A 273 5.13 -14.48 17.67
N LEU A 274 5.48 -13.25 17.32
CA LEU A 274 5.87 -12.24 18.28
C LEU A 274 4.65 -11.70 19.02
N LYS A 275 4.84 -11.12 20.20
CA LYS A 275 3.74 -10.59 21.00
C LYS A 275 3.47 -9.14 20.64
N ALA A 276 2.23 -8.86 20.25
CA ALA A 276 1.74 -7.56 19.83
C ALA A 276 1.89 -6.50 20.96
N PRO A 277 2.52 -5.33 20.72
CA PRO A 277 2.84 -4.33 21.75
C PRO A 277 1.62 -3.59 22.29
N ASN A 278 0.51 -3.55 21.57
CA ASN A 278 -0.74 -2.90 22.01
C ASN A 278 -1.86 -3.91 22.32
N GLY A 279 -1.55 -5.21 22.27
CA GLY A 279 -2.43 -6.29 22.72
C GLY A 279 -3.48 -6.74 21.70
N ASP A 280 -3.50 -6.17 20.50
CA ASP A 280 -4.39 -6.57 19.41
C ASP A 280 -3.57 -6.87 18.15
N VAL A 281 -3.50 -8.16 17.78
CA VAL A 281 -2.71 -8.64 16.63
C VAL A 281 -3.12 -7.95 15.33
N GLY A 282 -4.41 -7.74 15.10
CA GLY A 282 -4.91 -7.12 13.87
C GLY A 282 -4.52 -5.65 13.79
N VAL A 283 -4.74 -4.89 14.86
CA VAL A 283 -4.41 -3.45 14.91
C VAL A 283 -2.91 -3.22 14.94
N ASP A 284 -2.14 -4.01 15.69
CA ASP A 284 -0.67 -3.91 15.69
C ASP A 284 -0.09 -4.29 14.31
N GLY A 285 -0.69 -5.26 13.60
CA GLY A 285 -0.36 -5.54 12.20
C GLY A 285 -0.66 -4.36 11.28
N MET A 286 -1.83 -3.73 11.44
CA MET A 286 -2.20 -2.54 10.67
C MET A 286 -1.23 -1.38 10.86
N VAL A 287 -0.56 -1.24 12.01
CA VAL A 287 0.42 -0.16 12.21
C VAL A 287 1.57 -0.24 11.18
N SER A 288 2.11 -1.44 10.94
CA SER A 288 3.20 -1.60 9.95
C SER A 288 2.71 -1.36 8.52
N VAL A 289 1.51 -1.84 8.18
CA VAL A 289 0.91 -1.61 6.85
C VAL A 289 0.58 -0.12 6.66
N LEU A 290 0.03 0.54 7.67
CA LEU A 290 -0.25 1.98 7.63
C LEU A 290 1.04 2.79 7.44
N ALA A 291 2.11 2.42 8.13
CA ALA A 291 3.42 3.04 7.94
C ALA A 291 3.93 2.86 6.50
N HIS A 292 3.85 1.65 5.97
CA HIS A 292 4.20 1.32 4.59
C HIS A 292 3.45 2.22 3.61
N GLU A 293 2.11 2.22 3.65
CA GLU A 293 1.29 3.02 2.73
C GLU A 293 1.51 4.52 2.89
N LEU A 294 1.77 5.01 4.10
CA LEU A 294 2.07 6.43 4.32
C LEU A 294 3.41 6.83 3.72
N ALA A 295 4.42 5.98 3.80
CA ALA A 295 5.73 6.24 3.21
C ALA A 295 5.61 6.36 1.68
N GLU A 296 4.99 5.37 1.04
CA GLU A 296 4.88 5.30 -0.41
C GLU A 296 3.96 6.36 -0.98
N MET A 297 2.78 6.58 -0.38
CA MET A 297 1.89 7.65 -0.81
C MET A 297 2.50 9.04 -0.61
N SER A 298 3.45 9.20 0.31
CA SER A 298 4.16 10.48 0.47
C SER A 298 5.22 10.70 -0.59
N SER A 299 5.93 9.64 -0.98
CA SER A 299 6.94 9.68 -2.05
C SER A 299 6.36 9.57 -3.45
N ASN A 300 5.14 9.06 -3.59
CA ASN A 300 4.55 8.69 -4.86
C ASN A 300 3.00 8.76 -4.90
N PRO A 301 2.38 9.87 -4.48
CA PRO A 301 0.93 10.00 -4.34
C PRO A 301 0.10 9.68 -5.59
N LEU A 302 0.69 9.85 -6.79
CA LEU A 302 0.02 9.61 -8.08
C LEU A 302 0.64 8.45 -8.89
N ILE A 303 1.45 7.59 -8.27
CA ILE A 303 2.06 6.41 -8.90
C ILE A 303 2.95 6.77 -10.11
N ASN A 304 3.68 7.89 -10.03
CA ASN A 304 4.57 8.37 -11.07
C ASN A 304 5.74 9.25 -10.58
N ALA A 305 6.12 9.18 -9.30
CA ALA A 305 7.21 9.94 -8.68
C ALA A 305 8.38 9.03 -8.30
N TRP A 306 8.53 8.61 -7.04
CA TRP A 306 9.67 7.77 -6.64
C TRP A 306 9.35 6.28 -6.69
N TYR A 307 10.06 5.54 -7.54
CA TYR A 307 10.04 4.07 -7.54
C TYR A 307 11.29 3.50 -8.20
N ALA A 308 11.56 2.24 -7.92
CA ALA A 308 12.60 1.45 -8.56
C ALA A 308 12.05 0.58 -9.69
N GLY A 309 12.91 0.33 -10.68
CA GLY A 309 12.59 -0.49 -11.85
C GLY A 309 12.24 0.34 -13.09
N GLY A 310 12.35 -0.30 -14.26
CA GLY A 310 12.09 0.36 -15.55
C GLY A 310 10.66 0.21 -16.08
N ASP A 311 9.81 -0.56 -15.38
CA ASP A 311 8.42 -0.78 -15.76
C ASP A 311 7.49 0.10 -14.90
N PRO A 312 6.90 1.18 -15.45
CA PRO A 312 5.99 2.05 -14.72
C PRO A 312 4.67 1.37 -14.36
N THR A 313 4.39 0.18 -14.88
CA THR A 313 3.14 -0.56 -14.59
C THR A 313 3.22 -1.43 -13.35
N ALA A 314 4.43 -1.66 -12.82
CA ALA A 314 4.69 -2.38 -11.58
C ALA A 314 5.84 -1.70 -10.80
N PRO A 315 5.63 -0.45 -10.33
CA PRO A 315 6.65 0.27 -9.59
C PRO A 315 6.99 -0.48 -8.30
N VAL A 316 8.28 -0.60 -7.98
CA VAL A 316 8.73 -1.09 -6.66
C VAL A 316 9.08 0.12 -5.82
N GLU A 317 8.30 0.38 -4.79
CA GLU A 317 8.35 1.63 -4.05
C GLU A 317 9.25 1.54 -2.80
N ILE A 318 9.29 2.62 -2.03
CA ILE A 318 10.30 2.81 -0.98
C ILE A 318 10.10 1.89 0.23
N ALA A 319 8.86 1.42 0.46
CA ALA A 319 8.54 0.52 1.55
C ALA A 319 8.47 -0.94 1.07
N ASP A 320 8.05 -1.21 -0.17
CA ASP A 320 8.13 -2.51 -0.83
C ASP A 320 9.50 -3.18 -0.68
N LEU A 321 10.58 -2.42 -0.91
CA LEU A 321 11.96 -2.90 -0.82
C LEU A 321 12.34 -3.43 0.56
N CYS A 322 11.59 -3.04 1.60
CA CYS A 322 11.92 -3.26 3.00
C CYS A 322 10.86 -4.06 3.75
N GLU A 323 9.91 -4.66 3.03
CA GLU A 323 8.87 -5.47 3.62
C GLU A 323 9.45 -6.56 4.52
N GLY A 324 8.90 -6.68 5.75
CA GLY A 324 9.31 -7.69 6.71
C GLY A 324 10.64 -7.42 7.44
N MET A 325 11.32 -6.30 7.17
CA MET A 325 12.57 -5.93 7.86
C MET A 325 12.34 -4.96 9.00
N TYR A 326 12.50 -5.39 10.26
CA TYR A 326 12.17 -4.58 11.43
C TYR A 326 13.38 -4.21 12.30
N GLY A 327 14.55 -4.76 12.02
CA GLY A 327 15.76 -4.54 12.82
C GLY A 327 16.99 -5.16 12.20
N THR A 328 18.17 -4.89 12.79
CA THR A 328 19.43 -5.44 12.28
C THR A 328 19.43 -6.98 12.27
N GLY A 329 20.02 -7.56 11.24
CA GLY A 329 19.91 -8.95 10.85
C GLY A 329 18.60 -9.38 10.15
N ALA A 330 17.74 -8.46 9.72
CA ALA A 330 16.51 -8.81 9.01
C ALA A 330 16.73 -9.23 7.55
N GLY A 331 15.71 -9.85 6.95
CA GLY A 331 15.67 -10.25 5.55
C GLY A 331 15.59 -11.76 5.35
N GLY A 332 15.14 -12.20 4.16
CA GLY A 332 14.96 -13.63 3.86
C GLY A 332 14.00 -14.35 4.81
N GLY A 333 13.01 -13.64 5.35
CA GLY A 333 12.04 -14.16 6.33
C GLY A 333 12.42 -13.97 7.79
N TYR A 334 13.58 -13.38 8.11
CA TYR A 334 13.95 -13.00 9.48
C TYR A 334 13.48 -11.57 9.79
N THR A 335 12.79 -11.39 10.92
CA THR A 335 12.31 -10.09 11.41
C THR A 335 13.44 -9.12 11.78
N GLY A 336 14.63 -9.66 12.10
CA GLY A 336 15.76 -8.91 12.65
C GLY A 336 15.66 -8.68 14.17
N MET A 337 16.66 -8.00 14.72
CA MET A 337 16.77 -7.70 16.14
C MET A 337 15.81 -6.58 16.53
N VAL A 338 14.79 -6.95 17.32
CA VAL A 338 13.76 -6.04 17.84
C VAL A 338 13.76 -6.06 19.36
N SER A 339 13.31 -4.97 19.98
CA SER A 339 13.23 -4.85 21.44
C SER A 339 12.06 -5.65 22.00
N GLN A 340 12.15 -6.04 23.27
CA GLN A 340 11.08 -6.68 24.02
C GLN A 340 10.86 -5.97 25.35
N ASP A 341 9.60 -5.77 25.73
CA ASP A 341 9.27 -5.29 27.07
C ASP A 341 9.30 -6.42 28.11
N ARG A 342 9.09 -6.07 29.39
CA ARG A 342 9.05 -7.05 30.49
C ARG A 342 7.97 -8.12 30.32
N GLY A 343 6.90 -7.81 29.58
CA GLY A 343 5.80 -8.72 29.26
C GLY A 343 6.04 -9.54 27.98
N GLY A 344 7.20 -9.39 27.34
CA GLY A 344 7.58 -10.05 26.09
C GLY A 344 7.00 -9.40 24.84
N ALA A 345 6.31 -8.25 24.95
CA ALA A 345 5.76 -7.56 23.79
C ALA A 345 6.89 -6.93 22.98
N THR A 346 6.87 -7.12 21.66
CA THR A 346 7.99 -6.78 20.77
C THR A 346 7.73 -5.47 20.04
N TYR A 347 8.78 -4.66 19.89
CA TYR A 347 8.69 -3.34 19.25
C TYR A 347 10.06 -2.89 18.74
N ASN A 348 10.07 -1.93 17.84
CA ASN A 348 11.30 -1.25 17.41
C ASN A 348 11.21 0.28 17.48
N LEU A 349 10.02 0.85 17.70
CA LEU A 349 9.79 2.28 17.79
C LEU A 349 8.94 2.66 19.01
N PHE A 350 9.30 3.78 19.63
CA PHE A 350 8.48 4.49 20.60
C PHE A 350 7.62 5.55 19.92
N GLY A 351 6.41 5.74 20.45
CA GLY A 351 5.48 6.79 20.04
C GLY A 351 4.98 7.64 21.20
N VAL A 352 3.99 8.49 20.90
CA VAL A 352 3.31 9.33 21.90
C VAL A 352 2.62 8.49 22.96
N GLY A 353 2.42 9.07 24.15
CA GLY A 353 1.69 8.40 25.24
C GLY A 353 2.35 7.12 25.77
N GLY A 354 3.65 6.90 25.47
CA GLY A 354 4.36 5.68 25.84
C GLY A 354 4.00 4.46 24.99
N ARG A 355 3.33 4.68 23.85
CA ARG A 355 3.04 3.62 22.87
C ARG A 355 4.32 3.02 22.32
N ARG A 356 4.22 1.74 21.98
CA ARG A 356 5.27 0.96 21.34
C ARG A 356 4.71 0.41 20.04
N PHE A 357 5.53 0.45 19.01
CA PHE A 357 5.16 0.02 17.67
C PHE A 357 6.26 -0.86 17.08
N LEU A 358 5.84 -1.78 16.20
CA LEU A 358 6.74 -2.56 15.37
C LEU A 358 6.45 -2.20 13.92
N VAL A 359 7.40 -1.54 13.27
CA VAL A 359 7.23 -0.98 11.94
C VAL A 359 8.40 -1.41 11.07
N GLN A 360 8.14 -1.85 9.86
CA GLN A 360 9.21 -2.18 8.91
C GLN A 360 10.11 -0.97 8.63
N TRP A 361 11.33 -1.23 8.20
CA TRP A 361 12.23 -0.22 7.70
C TRP A 361 11.76 0.34 6.35
N VAL A 362 12.40 1.43 5.93
CA VAL A 362 12.16 2.06 4.63
C VAL A 362 13.49 2.20 3.90
N TRP A 363 13.46 2.17 2.57
CA TRP A 363 14.64 2.32 1.75
C TRP A 363 15.23 3.71 1.95
N SER A 364 16.52 3.79 2.28
CA SER A 364 17.22 5.08 2.33
C SER A 364 17.88 5.35 0.99
N PRO A 365 17.56 6.49 0.32
CA PRO A 365 18.22 6.87 -0.92
C PRO A 365 19.71 7.25 -0.70
N LEU A 366 20.11 7.54 0.55
CA LEU A 366 21.51 7.84 0.89
C LEU A 366 22.35 6.58 1.10
N LEU A 367 21.78 5.57 1.78
CA LEU A 367 22.48 4.33 2.08
C LEU A 367 22.34 3.29 0.97
N ASN A 368 21.39 3.47 0.05
CA ASN A 368 20.94 2.45 -0.90
C ASN A 368 20.67 1.12 -0.21
N ALA A 369 20.02 1.18 0.95
CA ALA A 369 19.70 0.05 1.81
C ALA A 369 18.46 0.36 2.67
N CYS A 370 17.79 -0.68 3.13
CA CYS A 370 16.75 -0.54 4.15
C CYS A 370 17.35 -0.11 5.48
N THR A 371 16.72 0.86 6.13
CA THR A 371 17.19 1.39 7.41
C THR A 371 16.04 1.78 8.32
N GLY A 372 16.32 1.75 9.62
CA GLY A 372 15.44 2.29 10.63
C GLY A 372 16.21 2.79 11.85
N PRO A 373 15.52 3.45 12.78
CA PRO A 373 16.15 4.06 13.96
C PRO A 373 16.82 3.07 14.91
N ASN A 374 16.38 1.80 14.93
CA ASN A 374 16.92 0.74 15.78
C ASN A 374 18.10 -0.03 15.15
N ARG A 375 18.63 0.44 14.02
CA ARG A 375 19.77 -0.19 13.34
C ARG A 375 21.03 -0.07 14.23
N SER A 376 21.71 -1.19 14.47
CA SER A 376 22.75 -1.30 15.50
C SER A 376 24.16 -0.85 15.10
N ASP A 377 24.41 -0.56 13.82
CA ASP A 377 25.71 -0.14 13.26
C ASP A 377 25.81 1.39 13.03
N ARG A 378 24.93 2.17 13.67
CA ARG A 378 24.92 3.63 13.57
C ARG A 378 26.01 4.32 14.40
#